data_AF-A0AAU8K5J8-F1
#
_entry.id   AF-A0AAU8K5J8-F1
#
_cell.length_a   1.000
_cell.length_b   1.000
_cell.length_c   1.000
_cell.angle_alpha   90.00
_cell.angle_beta   90.00
_cell.angle_gamma   90.00
#
_symmetry.space_group_name_H-M   'P 1'
#
loop_
_entity.id
_entity.type
_entity.pdbx_description
1 polymer ?
#
loop_
_entity_poly.entity_id
_entity_poly.type
_entity_poly.pdbx_seq_one_letter_code
_entity_poly.pdbx_strand_id
1 'polypeptide(L)'
;MTTAPGRRPTDRQHGEPVGGDTRPDLDAIEGWFAAVAEGRVSRDAADRWAGRWYFDDDDADAGEEDGPEREELRRWALDLLHGIDLRPGPEQPYLHDDAQVRDWLAELRRRRARPPRTG
;
A
#
# COMPACT_ATOMS: atom_id res chain seq x y z
N MET A 1 -16.99 -31.11 36.91
CA MET A 1 -16.53 -31.25 35.50
C MET A 1 -17.43 -30.42 34.61
N THR A 2 -16.89 -29.33 34.06
CA THR A 2 -17.07 -28.83 32.69
C THR A 2 -16.80 -27.33 32.69
N THR A 3 -15.58 -27.02 32.24
CA THR A 3 -15.05 -25.70 31.94
C THR A 3 -15.77 -25.13 30.72
N ALA A 4 -16.30 -23.91 30.82
CA ALA A 4 -16.70 -23.13 29.66
C ALA A 4 -15.43 -22.59 28.95
N PRO A 5 -15.31 -22.66 27.62
CA PRO A 5 -14.16 -22.12 26.92
C PRO A 5 -14.21 -20.59 26.93
N GLY A 6 -13.22 -19.97 27.58
CA GLY A 6 -12.96 -18.55 27.45
C GLY A 6 -12.68 -18.21 25.99
N ARG A 7 -13.56 -17.42 25.38
CA ARG A 7 -13.29 -16.76 24.10
C ARG A 7 -12.07 -15.87 24.30
N ARG A 8 -11.04 -16.09 23.47
CA ARG A 8 -9.89 -15.21 23.35
C ARG A 8 -10.36 -13.79 22.99
N PRO A 9 -9.76 -12.73 23.53
CA PRO A 9 -10.00 -11.39 23.01
C PRO A 9 -9.36 -11.32 21.61
N THR A 10 -10.19 -11.38 20.58
CA THR A 10 -9.82 -10.91 19.24
C THR A 10 -9.91 -9.38 19.26
N ASP A 11 -8.90 -8.73 19.81
CA ASP A 11 -8.79 -7.27 19.73
C ASP A 11 -7.39 -6.86 19.27
N ARG A 12 -7.28 -6.77 17.95
CA ARG A 12 -6.46 -5.78 17.24
C ARG A 12 -7.00 -5.69 15.82
N GLN A 13 -8.19 -5.11 15.71
CA GLN A 13 -8.57 -4.44 14.48
C GLN A 13 -7.68 -3.19 14.38
N HIS A 14 -6.44 -3.37 13.95
CA HIS A 14 -5.68 -2.28 13.35
C HIS A 14 -6.38 -2.00 12.03
N GLY A 15 -7.07 -0.87 11.93
CA GLY A 15 -7.90 -0.51 10.79
C GLY A 15 -7.07 -0.57 9.52
N GLU A 16 -7.26 -1.64 8.74
CA GLU A 16 -6.79 -1.70 7.36
C GLU A 16 -7.47 -0.54 6.62
N PRO A 17 -6.71 0.32 5.93
CA PRO A 17 -7.32 1.33 5.09
C PRO A 17 -8.24 0.63 4.08
N VAL A 18 -9.49 1.07 4.02
CA VAL A 18 -10.58 0.43 3.29
C VAL A 18 -10.13 0.11 1.85
N GLY A 19 -9.95 -1.18 1.55
CA GLY A 19 -9.79 -1.67 0.19
C GLY A 19 -11.17 -1.94 -0.39
N GLY A 20 -11.69 -1.03 -1.20
CA GLY A 20 -12.89 -1.28 -2.00
C GLY A 20 -12.58 -2.22 -3.17
N ASP A 21 -13.62 -2.76 -3.81
CA ASP A 21 -13.53 -3.64 -5.00
C ASP A 21 -13.18 -2.88 -6.30
N THR A 22 -12.64 -1.66 -6.20
CA THR A 22 -12.33 -0.76 -7.32
C THR A 22 -10.85 -0.37 -7.24
N ARG A 23 -10.23 -0.15 -8.41
CA ARG A 23 -8.81 0.25 -8.54
C ARG A 23 -8.47 1.38 -7.54
N PRO A 24 -7.41 1.24 -6.73
CA PRO A 24 -7.10 2.21 -5.69
C PRO A 24 -6.60 3.52 -6.32
N ASP A 25 -7.15 4.63 -5.84
CA ASP A 25 -6.63 5.95 -6.17
C ASP A 25 -5.31 6.24 -5.43
N LEU A 26 -4.70 7.39 -5.77
CA LEU A 26 -3.45 7.81 -5.13
C LEU A 26 -3.62 8.12 -3.63
N ASP A 27 -4.83 8.48 -3.19
CA ASP A 27 -5.13 8.71 -1.77
C ASP A 27 -5.09 7.39 -0.98
N ALA A 28 -5.71 6.34 -1.51
CA ALA A 28 -5.67 5.00 -0.93
C ALA A 28 -4.24 4.47 -0.85
N ILE A 29 -3.47 4.59 -1.93
CA ILE A 29 -2.06 4.14 -1.96
C ILE A 29 -1.22 4.95 -0.95
N GLU A 30 -1.40 6.26 -0.88
CA GLU A 30 -0.72 7.11 0.11
C GLU A 30 -1.07 6.71 1.55
N GLY A 31 -2.34 6.39 1.80
CA GLY A 31 -2.83 5.91 3.09
C GLY A 31 -2.15 4.64 3.57
N TRP A 32 -1.90 3.69 2.65
CA TRP A 32 -1.14 2.47 2.95
C TRP A 32 0.33 2.76 3.27
N PHE A 33 0.99 3.62 2.50
CA PHE A 33 2.36 4.05 2.81
C PHE A 33 2.46 4.70 4.20
N ALA A 34 1.56 5.62 4.51
CA ALA A 34 1.52 6.30 5.80
C ALA A 34 1.27 5.29 6.95
N ALA A 35 0.35 4.34 6.74
CA ALA A 35 0.06 3.30 7.72
C ALA A 35 1.27 2.40 8.01
N VAL A 36 2.07 2.05 6.99
CA VAL A 36 3.32 1.30 7.18
C VAL A 36 4.35 2.16 7.91
N ALA A 37 4.56 3.41 7.47
CA ALA A 37 5.56 4.31 8.04
C ALA A 37 5.31 4.65 9.53
N GLU A 38 4.05 4.61 9.95
CA GLU A 38 3.58 4.81 11.32
C GLU A 38 3.45 3.50 12.12
N GLY A 39 3.72 2.34 11.51
CA GLY A 39 3.62 1.03 12.15
C GLY A 39 2.20 0.59 12.48
N ARG A 40 1.19 1.21 11.84
CA ARG A 40 -0.24 0.85 12.00
C ARG A 40 -0.61 -0.41 11.25
N VAL A 41 0.04 -0.67 10.12
CA VAL A 41 -0.10 -1.93 9.35
C VAL A 41 1.27 -2.58 9.15
N SER A 42 1.29 -3.91 9.01
CA SER A 42 2.52 -4.63 8.71
C SER A 42 2.92 -4.46 7.24
N ARG A 43 4.22 -4.63 6.96
CA ARG A 43 4.76 -4.66 5.61
C ARG A 43 4.18 -5.82 4.79
N ASP A 44 4.05 -7.02 5.37
CA ASP A 44 3.37 -8.17 4.75
C ASP A 44 1.92 -7.87 4.34
N ALA A 45 1.16 -7.16 5.18
CA ALA A 45 -0.22 -6.79 4.83
C ALA A 45 -0.26 -5.80 3.66
N ALA A 46 0.60 -4.79 3.68
CA ALA A 46 0.72 -3.81 2.61
C ALA A 46 1.21 -4.44 1.29
N ASP A 47 2.17 -5.37 1.36
CA ASP A 47 2.69 -6.12 0.21
C ASP A 47 1.59 -6.94 -0.46
N ARG A 48 0.83 -7.72 0.34
CA ARG A 48 -0.28 -8.52 -0.18
C ARG A 48 -1.40 -7.64 -0.73
N TRP A 49 -1.71 -6.52 -0.10
CA TRP A 49 -2.69 -5.57 -0.61
C TRP A 49 -2.27 -5.00 -1.96
N ALA A 50 -1.02 -4.53 -2.07
CA ALA A 50 -0.51 -3.96 -3.31
C ALA A 50 -0.40 -5.01 -4.42
N GLY A 51 0.01 -6.24 -4.09
CA GLY A 51 0.09 -7.34 -5.05
C GLY A 51 -1.25 -7.69 -5.70
N ARG A 52 -2.38 -7.50 -5.00
CA ARG A 52 -3.71 -7.70 -5.61
C ARG A 52 -3.94 -6.74 -6.78
N TRP A 53 -3.57 -5.47 -6.61
CA TRP A 53 -3.78 -4.43 -7.62
C TRP A 53 -2.67 -4.35 -8.66
N TYR A 54 -1.45 -4.75 -8.30
CA TYR A 54 -0.31 -4.75 -9.22
C TYR A 54 -0.44 -5.81 -10.33
N PHE A 55 -1.15 -6.91 -10.08
CA PHE A 55 -1.42 -7.91 -11.13
C PHE A 55 -2.83 -7.80 -11.72
N ASP A 56 -3.65 -6.89 -11.21
CA ASP A 56 -4.98 -6.64 -11.75
C ASP A 56 -4.88 -5.67 -12.94
N ASP A 57 -4.91 -6.23 -14.14
CA ASP A 57 -4.89 -5.50 -15.41
C ASP A 57 -6.29 -5.00 -15.80
N ASP A 58 -7.25 -4.92 -14.87
CA ASP A 58 -8.60 -4.41 -15.16
C ASP A 58 -8.54 -2.89 -15.42
N ASP A 59 -8.29 -2.56 -16.68
CA ASP A 59 -8.24 -1.23 -17.28
C ASP A 59 -9.63 -0.56 -17.35
N ALA A 60 -10.70 -1.24 -16.91
CA ALA A 60 -12.07 -0.88 -17.26
C ALA A 60 -12.61 0.40 -16.57
N ASP A 61 -11.97 0.89 -15.50
CA ASP A 61 -12.46 2.02 -14.70
C ASP A 61 -11.39 3.06 -14.33
N ALA A 62 -10.19 2.99 -14.93
CA ALA A 62 -9.23 4.09 -14.84
C ALA A 62 -9.77 5.24 -15.70
N GLY A 63 -10.65 6.06 -15.10
CA GLY A 63 -11.30 7.17 -15.79
C GLY A 63 -10.31 7.94 -16.65
N GLU A 64 -10.63 8.07 -17.95
CA GLU A 64 -9.84 8.79 -18.96
C GLU A 64 -9.42 10.21 -18.50
N GLU A 65 -10.07 10.75 -17.46
CA GLU A 65 -9.84 12.06 -16.86
C GLU A 65 -8.46 12.23 -16.16
N ASP A 66 -7.87 11.17 -15.60
CA ASP A 66 -6.63 11.31 -14.80
C ASP A 66 -5.34 11.38 -15.65
N GLY A 67 -5.39 10.91 -16.90
CA GLY A 67 -4.25 10.91 -17.83
C GLY A 67 -3.14 9.90 -17.48
N PRO A 68 -2.24 9.60 -18.45
CA PRO A 68 -1.25 8.52 -18.34
C PRO A 68 -0.22 8.75 -17.22
N GLU A 69 0.13 10.00 -16.94
CA GLU A 69 1.11 10.33 -15.88
C GLU A 69 0.63 9.91 -14.48
N ARG A 70 -0.68 10.02 -14.20
CA ARG A 70 -1.26 9.59 -12.93
C ARG A 70 -1.31 8.08 -12.82
N GLU A 71 -1.60 7.40 -13.93
CA GLU A 71 -1.61 5.95 -13.96
C GLU A 71 -0.20 5.37 -13.77
N GLU A 72 0.80 5.92 -14.45
CA GLU A 72 2.21 5.59 -14.21
C GLU A 72 2.61 5.81 -12.74
N LEU A 73 2.12 6.88 -12.11
CA LEU A 73 2.39 7.16 -10.70
C LEU A 73 1.73 6.13 -9.76
N ARG A 74 0.48 5.74 -10.04
CA ARG A 74 -0.21 4.65 -9.30
C ARG A 74 0.58 3.36 -9.42
N ARG A 75 0.95 2.98 -10.65
CA ARG A 75 1.72 1.76 -10.92
C ARG A 75 3.05 1.75 -10.19
N TRP A 76 3.79 2.86 -10.26
CA TRP A 76 5.06 3.01 -9.53
C TRP A 76 4.88 2.87 -8.01
N ALA A 77 3.83 3.46 -7.45
CA ALA A 77 3.59 3.41 -6.02
C ALA A 77 3.14 2.01 -5.54
N LEU A 78 2.33 1.31 -6.33
CA LEU A 78 1.94 -0.08 -6.09
C LEU A 78 3.14 -1.03 -6.19
N ASP A 79 4.03 -0.83 -7.16
CA ASP A 79 5.28 -1.59 -7.29
C ASP A 79 6.15 -1.49 -6.03
N LEU A 80 6.27 -0.28 -5.46
CA LEU A 80 7.07 -0.08 -4.25
C LEU A 80 6.45 -0.72 -3.01
N LEU A 81 5.12 -0.72 -2.89
CA LEU A 81 4.44 -1.46 -1.81
C LEU A 81 4.53 -2.96 -2.03
N HIS A 82 4.48 -3.42 -3.29
CA HIS A 82 4.68 -4.81 -3.68
C HIS A 82 6.17 -5.17 -3.69
N GLY A 83 6.69 -5.50 -2.52
CA GLY A 83 8.11 -5.71 -2.28
C GLY A 83 8.57 -5.13 -0.94
N ILE A 84 7.71 -4.39 -0.25
CA ILE A 84 8.04 -3.71 1.01
C ILE A 84 8.37 -4.67 2.16
N ASP A 85 7.91 -5.93 2.07
CA ASP A 85 8.21 -7.00 3.04
C ASP A 85 9.42 -7.87 2.63
N LEU A 86 10.08 -7.58 1.51
CA LEU A 86 11.20 -8.39 1.03
C LEU A 86 12.41 -8.33 1.97
N ARG A 87 13.01 -9.50 2.17
CA ARG A 87 14.21 -9.73 2.99
C ARG A 87 15.18 -10.62 2.20
N PRO A 88 16.50 -10.44 2.38
CA PRO A 88 17.50 -11.29 1.73
C PRO A 88 17.53 -12.73 2.31
N GLY A 89 16.89 -12.96 3.46
CA GLY A 89 16.73 -14.28 4.05
C GLY A 89 15.84 -14.25 5.30
N PRO A 90 15.55 -15.42 5.89
CA PRO A 90 14.82 -15.52 7.15
C PRO A 90 15.55 -14.73 8.24
N GLU A 91 14.81 -14.00 9.06
CA GLU A 91 15.33 -13.20 10.18
C GLU A 91 16.27 -12.03 9.81
N GLN A 92 16.58 -11.84 8.53
CA GLN A 92 17.33 -10.68 8.05
C GLN A 92 16.45 -9.42 8.07
N PRO A 93 17.08 -8.23 8.16
CA PRO A 93 16.34 -6.97 8.04
C PRO A 93 15.68 -6.85 6.65
N TYR A 94 14.66 -6.01 6.58
CA TYR A 94 14.04 -5.64 5.32
C TYR A 94 15.05 -5.02 4.36
N LEU A 95 14.90 -5.30 3.07
CA LEU A 95 15.68 -4.65 2.01
C LEU A 95 15.48 -3.13 1.99
N HIS A 96 14.36 -2.67 2.54
CA HIS A 96 13.95 -1.27 2.56
C HIS A 96 13.68 -0.89 4.01
N ASP A 97 14.46 0.01 4.60
CA ASP A 97 14.24 0.41 5.99
C ASP A 97 13.06 1.40 6.11
N ASP A 98 12.71 1.78 7.34
CA ASP A 98 11.58 2.69 7.58
C ASP A 98 11.86 4.12 7.10
N ALA A 99 13.13 4.53 6.99
CA ALA A 99 13.47 5.83 6.43
C ALA A 99 13.18 5.86 4.92
N GLN A 100 13.57 4.79 4.22
CA GLN A 100 13.29 4.64 2.80
C GLN A 100 11.79 4.62 2.49
N VAL A 101 10.98 3.96 3.33
CA VAL A 101 9.51 3.98 3.19
C VAL A 101 8.95 5.41 3.33
N ARG A 102 9.48 6.21 4.25
CA ARG A 102 9.07 7.62 4.41
C ARG A 102 9.51 8.48 3.23
N ASP A 103 10.69 8.22 2.66
CA ASP A 103 11.20 8.93 1.49
C ASP A 103 10.34 8.64 0.25
N TRP A 104 9.88 7.40 0.07
CA TRP A 104 8.94 7.02 -0.97
C TRP A 104 7.58 7.71 -0.82
N LEU A 105 7.03 7.77 0.40
CA LEU A 105 5.81 8.52 0.69
C LEU A 105 5.98 10.02 0.34
N ALA A 106 7.12 10.60 0.69
CA ALA A 106 7.41 11.99 0.34
C ALA A 106 7.52 12.18 -1.19
N GLU A 107 8.13 11.25 -1.91
CA GLU A 107 8.23 11.29 -3.36
C GLU A 107 6.87 11.13 -4.05
N LEU A 108 6.02 10.24 -3.57
CA LEU A 108 4.64 10.08 -4.05
C LEU A 108 3.88 11.41 -3.97
N ARG A 109 3.92 12.07 -2.82
CA ARG A 109 3.31 13.39 -2.60
C ARG A 109 3.87 14.45 -3.54
N ARG A 110 5.19 14.49 -3.76
CA ARG A 110 5.83 15.43 -4.68
C ARG A 110 5.39 15.22 -6.12
N ARG A 111 5.37 13.98 -6.60
CA ARG A 111 4.96 13.64 -7.97
C ARG A 111 3.48 13.93 -8.20
N ARG A 112 2.63 13.63 -7.22
CA ARG A 112 1.19 13.91 -7.27
C ARG A 112 0.87 15.40 -7.33
N ALA A 113 1.65 16.24 -6.64
CA ALA A 113 1.50 17.68 -6.65
C ALA A 113 1.98 18.34 -7.95
N ARG A 114 2.67 17.59 -8.83
CA ARG A 114 3.13 18.11 -10.12
C ARG A 114 1.94 18.21 -11.08
N PRO A 115 1.68 19.37 -11.69
CA PRO A 115 0.68 19.46 -12.74
C PRO A 115 1.09 18.58 -13.93
N PRO A 116 0.12 17.97 -14.65
CA PRO A 116 0.40 17.23 -15.86
C PRO A 116 1.16 18.13 -16.83
N ARG A 117 2.17 17.61 -17.51
CA ARG A 117 2.94 18.43 -18.46
C ARG A 117 2.04 18.71 -19.66
N THR A 118 1.33 19.84 -19.65
CA THR A 118 0.58 20.32 -20.80
C THR A 118 1.59 20.66 -21.89
N GLY A 119 1.73 19.78 -22.89
CA GLY A 119 2.50 19.98 -24.11
C GLY A 119 1.67 20.64 -25.19
#